data_AF-A0A7R8VYL0-F1
#
_entry.id   AF-A0A7R8VYL0-F1
#
_cell.length_a   1.000
_cell.length_b   1.000
_cell.length_c   1.000
_cell.angle_alpha   90.00
_cell.angle_beta   90.00
_cell.angle_gamma   90.00
#
_symmetry.space_group_name_H-M   'P 1'
#
loop_
_entity.id
_entity.type
_entity.pdbx_description
1 polymer ?
#
loop_
_entity_poly.entity_id
_entity_poly.type
_entity_poly.pdbx_seq_one_letter_code
_entity_poly.pdbx_strand_id
1 'polypeptide(L)'
;QIRKNGYLIHSHPDNTLDTLRLVETLGGLPTRQVFQMHPKIIMTTTETLLRTKQFLEDHGISEEAAQCCFHIFTLGSDSVNTRLKELSSIPAFNALQTHPRVLRLVHYQQKARARLDYLRDIRRLRLALFQSNCFIDKAFKRRGSNPGPLDLQYAKEGADRTRGRDITGYLSLMLGLPEIEIRQEFHRHPYWCHIPLHLVQDTLHYLLELGYTRDQVWSNVHLLVYPRLTTTAKSITINHTR
;
A
#
# COMPACT_ATOMS: atom_id res chain seq x y z
N GLN A 1 -1.03 -12.32 -29.56
CA GLN A 1 -0.25 -12.07 -28.32
C GLN A 1 1.25 -12.35 -28.46
N ILE A 2 1.66 -13.38 -29.22
CA ILE A 2 3.07 -13.78 -29.40
C ILE A 2 3.96 -12.64 -29.96
N ARG A 3 3.47 -11.87 -30.96
CA ARG A 3 4.19 -10.71 -31.52
C ARG A 3 4.65 -9.66 -30.49
N LYS A 4 3.93 -9.52 -29.36
CA LYS A 4 4.28 -8.57 -28.29
C LYS A 4 5.10 -9.21 -27.16
N ASN A 5 5.17 -10.54 -27.13
CA ASN A 5 5.79 -11.33 -26.07
C ASN A 5 6.76 -12.34 -26.69
N GLY A 6 7.78 -11.84 -27.40
CA GLY A 6 8.75 -12.68 -28.11
C GLY A 6 9.50 -13.67 -27.21
N TYR A 7 9.62 -13.35 -25.92
CA TYR A 7 10.20 -14.25 -24.91
C TYR A 7 9.47 -15.60 -24.79
N LEU A 8 8.18 -15.68 -25.18
CA LEU A 8 7.42 -16.93 -25.17
C LEU A 8 7.97 -17.97 -26.14
N ILE A 9 8.73 -17.56 -27.16
CA ILE A 9 9.38 -18.51 -28.08
C ILE A 9 10.42 -19.35 -27.33
N HIS A 10 11.00 -18.81 -26.26
CA HIS A 10 11.98 -19.49 -25.42
C HIS A 10 11.33 -20.27 -24.26
N SER A 11 9.99 -20.31 -24.15
CA SER A 11 9.33 -21.10 -23.12
C SER A 11 9.45 -22.60 -23.43
N HIS A 12 9.63 -23.42 -22.40
CA HIS A 12 9.63 -24.87 -22.57
C HIS A 12 8.19 -25.35 -22.79
N PRO A 13 7.88 -26.01 -23.93
CA PRO A 13 6.52 -26.42 -24.25
C PRO A 13 6.00 -27.46 -23.24
N ASP A 14 6.85 -28.42 -22.85
CA ASP A 14 6.45 -29.47 -21.90
C ASP A 14 6.11 -28.90 -20.53
N ASN A 15 6.91 -27.99 -19.99
CA ASN A 15 6.58 -27.30 -18.73
C ASN A 15 5.24 -26.56 -18.81
N THR A 16 4.94 -25.94 -19.95
CA THR A 16 3.66 -25.22 -20.13
C THR A 16 2.48 -26.19 -20.15
N LEU A 17 2.64 -27.34 -20.82
CA LEU A 17 1.64 -28.41 -20.84
C LEU A 17 1.44 -29.03 -19.45
N ASP A 18 2.54 -29.28 -18.73
CA ASP A 18 2.52 -29.79 -17.36
C ASP A 18 1.84 -28.82 -16.42
N THR A 19 2.12 -27.51 -16.53
CA THR A 19 1.43 -26.50 -15.74
C THR A 19 -0.07 -26.49 -16.02
N LEU A 20 -0.49 -26.59 -17.29
CA LEU A 20 -1.93 -26.61 -17.63
C LEU A 20 -2.64 -27.89 -17.15
N ARG A 21 -1.91 -28.99 -16.96
CA ARG A 21 -2.44 -30.26 -16.44
C ARG A 21 -2.46 -30.31 -14.91
N LEU A 22 -1.39 -29.85 -14.26
CA LEU A 22 -1.18 -29.98 -12.82
C LEU A 22 -1.73 -28.78 -12.04
N VAL A 23 -1.82 -27.61 -12.66
CA VAL A 23 -2.30 -26.37 -12.02
C VAL A 23 -3.59 -25.95 -12.73
N GLU A 24 -4.73 -26.37 -12.21
CA GLU A 24 -6.03 -26.04 -12.77
C GLU A 24 -6.38 -24.55 -12.57
N THR A 25 -6.12 -24.04 -11.37
CA THR A 25 -6.45 -22.67 -10.97
C THR A 25 -5.25 -21.94 -10.35
N LEU A 26 -5.10 -20.67 -10.74
CA LEU A 26 -4.17 -19.72 -10.15
C LEU A 26 -4.98 -18.53 -9.61
N GLY A 27 -4.96 -18.34 -8.29
CA GLY A 27 -5.74 -17.29 -7.62
C GLY A 27 -7.22 -17.36 -7.97
N GLY A 28 -7.84 -18.54 -7.91
CA GLY A 28 -9.27 -18.72 -8.21
C GLY A 28 -9.69 -18.54 -9.66
N LEU A 29 -8.75 -18.25 -10.59
CA LEU A 29 -9.03 -18.21 -12.03
C LEU A 29 -8.40 -19.40 -12.76
N PRO A 30 -9.02 -19.88 -13.85
CA PRO A 30 -8.44 -20.92 -14.68
C PRO A 30 -7.06 -20.50 -15.20
N THR A 31 -6.06 -21.37 -15.05
CA THR A 31 -4.66 -21.09 -15.44
C THR A 31 -4.53 -20.61 -16.89
N ARG A 32 -5.34 -21.16 -17.80
CA ARG A 32 -5.40 -20.74 -19.20
C ARG A 32 -5.77 -19.26 -19.38
N GLN A 33 -6.72 -18.76 -18.58
CA GLN A 33 -7.10 -17.35 -18.61
C GLN A 33 -5.99 -16.47 -18.04
N VAL A 34 -5.38 -16.90 -16.94
CA VAL A 34 -4.25 -16.21 -16.31
C VAL A 34 -3.08 -16.06 -17.28
N PHE A 35 -2.75 -17.10 -18.06
CA PHE A 35 -1.71 -17.06 -19.10
C PHE A 35 -2.02 -16.06 -20.22
N GLN A 36 -3.27 -15.92 -20.62
CA GLN A 36 -3.66 -14.93 -21.63
C GLN A 36 -3.55 -13.49 -21.11
N MET A 37 -3.86 -13.25 -19.84
CA MET A 37 -3.75 -11.93 -19.22
C MET A 37 -2.30 -11.58 -18.86
N HIS A 38 -1.55 -12.57 -18.38
CA HIS A 38 -0.21 -12.46 -17.84
C HIS A 38 0.73 -13.52 -18.44
N PRO A 39 1.08 -13.39 -19.74
CA PRO A 39 1.87 -14.40 -20.47
C PRO A 39 3.26 -14.64 -19.89
N LYS A 40 3.80 -13.68 -19.12
CA LYS A 40 5.10 -13.84 -18.46
C LYS A 40 5.13 -15.00 -17.44
N ILE A 41 3.99 -15.40 -16.89
CA ILE A 41 3.90 -16.51 -15.92
C ILE A 41 4.25 -17.86 -16.58
N ILE A 42 4.04 -17.99 -17.89
CA ILE A 42 4.37 -19.19 -18.67
C ILE A 42 5.88 -19.52 -18.58
N MET A 43 6.73 -18.52 -18.33
CA MET A 43 8.17 -18.70 -18.20
C MET A 43 8.58 -19.32 -16.86
N THR A 44 7.67 -19.42 -15.89
CA THR A 44 7.92 -19.99 -14.57
C THR A 44 7.76 -21.52 -14.64
N THR A 45 8.57 -22.27 -13.88
CA THR A 45 8.42 -23.73 -13.83
C THR A 45 7.17 -24.14 -13.05
N THR A 46 6.58 -25.26 -13.43
CA THR A 46 5.36 -25.81 -12.79
C THR A 46 5.55 -26.01 -11.28
N GLU A 47 6.70 -26.55 -10.89
CA GLU A 47 7.04 -26.77 -9.47
C GLU A 47 7.07 -25.46 -8.69
N THR A 48 7.64 -24.40 -9.26
CA THR A 48 7.69 -23.08 -8.61
C THR A 48 6.28 -22.53 -8.40
N LEU A 49 5.38 -22.69 -9.38
CA LEU A 49 3.99 -22.23 -9.28
C LEU A 49 3.23 -22.98 -8.19
N LEU A 50 3.37 -24.30 -8.12
CA LEU A 50 2.75 -25.13 -7.09
C LEU A 50 3.24 -24.75 -5.68
N ARG A 51 4.57 -24.63 -5.51
CA ARG A 51 5.16 -24.21 -4.23
C ARG A 51 4.73 -22.81 -3.84
N THR A 52 4.69 -21.87 -4.78
CA THR A 52 4.19 -20.51 -4.49
C THR A 52 2.73 -20.53 -4.08
N LYS A 53 1.87 -21.34 -4.72
CA LYS A 53 0.47 -21.49 -4.30
C LYS A 53 0.37 -22.01 -2.86
N GLN A 54 1.11 -23.06 -2.54
CA GLN A 54 1.17 -23.62 -1.17
C GLN A 54 1.62 -22.56 -0.16
N PHE A 55 2.70 -21.80 -0.44
CA PHE A 55 3.17 -20.77 0.49
C PHE A 55 2.15 -19.64 0.71
N LEU A 56 1.33 -19.31 -0.28
CA LEU A 56 0.27 -18.32 -0.11
C LEU A 56 -0.84 -18.86 0.80
N GLU A 57 -1.23 -20.11 0.63
CA GLU A 57 -2.22 -20.81 1.47
C GLU A 57 -1.72 -20.95 2.92
N ASP A 58 -0.46 -21.35 3.11
CA ASP A 58 0.19 -21.49 4.43
C ASP A 58 0.21 -20.17 5.22
N HIS A 59 0.30 -19.03 4.53
CA HIS A 59 0.28 -17.69 5.15
C HIS A 59 -1.13 -17.10 5.24
N GLY A 60 -2.18 -17.89 4.95
CA GLY A 60 -3.57 -17.45 5.07
C GLY A 60 -4.01 -16.41 4.03
N ILE A 61 -3.32 -16.34 2.89
CA ILE A 61 -3.62 -15.37 1.83
C ILE A 61 -4.71 -15.94 0.94
N SER A 62 -5.85 -15.24 0.85
CA SER A 62 -6.99 -15.69 0.07
C SER A 62 -6.71 -15.66 -1.45
N GLU A 63 -7.44 -16.48 -2.19
CA GLU A 63 -7.32 -16.51 -3.65
C GLU A 63 -7.70 -15.16 -4.29
N GLU A 64 -8.64 -14.41 -3.71
CA GLU A 64 -9.03 -13.07 -4.15
C GLU A 64 -7.88 -12.06 -3.97
N ALA A 65 -7.10 -12.20 -2.91
CA ALA A 65 -5.89 -11.41 -2.73
C ALA A 65 -4.84 -11.75 -3.79
N ALA A 66 -4.71 -13.03 -4.16
CA ALA A 66 -3.85 -13.48 -5.26
C ALA A 66 -4.25 -12.88 -6.63
N GLN A 67 -5.56 -12.73 -6.90
CA GLN A 67 -6.06 -12.09 -8.12
C GLN A 67 -5.60 -10.63 -8.26
N CYS A 68 -5.47 -9.91 -7.13
CA CYS A 68 -5.01 -8.53 -7.14
C CYS A 68 -3.52 -8.39 -7.57
N CYS A 69 -2.76 -9.49 -7.58
CA CYS A 69 -1.34 -9.49 -7.95
C CYS A 69 -0.83 -10.82 -8.56
N PHE A 70 -1.29 -11.18 -9.76
CA PHE A 70 -0.76 -12.34 -10.51
C PHE A 70 0.76 -12.30 -10.80
N HIS A 71 1.39 -11.13 -10.68
CA HIS A 71 2.84 -11.00 -10.91
C HIS A 71 3.65 -11.73 -9.83
N ILE A 72 3.06 -12.08 -8.69
CA ILE A 72 3.73 -12.87 -7.66
C ILE A 72 4.21 -14.23 -8.20
N PHE A 73 3.47 -14.84 -9.12
CA PHE A 73 3.79 -16.11 -9.77
C PHE A 73 4.96 -16.02 -10.78
N THR A 74 5.49 -14.81 -11.02
CA THR A 74 6.70 -14.62 -11.84
C THR A 74 7.99 -14.62 -11.02
N LEU A 75 7.87 -14.71 -9.69
CA LEU A 75 9.02 -14.77 -8.77
C LEU A 75 9.36 -16.22 -8.44
N GLY A 76 10.60 -16.45 -8.01
CA GLY A 76 11.00 -17.76 -7.45
C GLY A 76 10.26 -18.06 -6.15
N SER A 77 9.86 -19.32 -5.96
CA SER A 77 9.09 -19.78 -4.79
C SER A 77 9.79 -19.46 -3.48
N ASP A 78 11.11 -19.65 -3.43
CA ASP A 78 11.92 -19.42 -2.23
C ASP A 78 11.98 -17.94 -1.89
N SER A 79 12.07 -17.08 -2.91
CA SER A 79 11.97 -15.63 -2.72
C SER A 79 10.61 -15.27 -2.14
N VAL A 80 9.51 -15.79 -2.68
CA VAL A 80 8.17 -15.48 -2.14
C VAL A 80 8.07 -15.88 -0.66
N ASN A 81 8.53 -17.08 -0.31
CA ASN A 81 8.49 -17.57 1.07
C ASN A 81 9.32 -16.70 2.03
N THR A 82 10.58 -16.40 1.69
CA THR A 82 11.44 -15.54 2.52
C THR A 82 10.81 -14.17 2.73
N ARG A 83 10.27 -13.58 1.67
CA ARG A 83 9.61 -12.26 1.75
C ARG A 83 8.34 -12.28 2.61
N LEU A 84 7.54 -13.34 2.52
CA LEU A 84 6.35 -13.52 3.37
C LEU A 84 6.73 -13.66 4.85
N LYS A 85 7.77 -14.44 5.16
CA LYS A 85 8.31 -14.60 6.52
C LYS A 85 8.87 -13.29 7.09
N GLU A 86 9.60 -12.54 6.28
CA GLU A 86 10.11 -11.22 6.70
C GLU A 86 8.95 -10.27 7.03
N LEU A 87 7.88 -10.29 6.24
CA LEU A 87 6.72 -9.43 6.47
C LEU A 87 5.89 -9.87 7.68
N SER A 88 5.72 -11.17 7.92
CA SER A 88 5.02 -11.67 9.11
C SER A 88 5.79 -11.41 10.41
N SER A 89 7.11 -11.23 10.35
CA SER A 89 7.92 -10.82 11.50
C SER A 89 7.61 -9.40 12.00
N ILE A 90 6.97 -8.55 11.19
CA ILE A 90 6.68 -7.16 11.51
C ILE A 90 5.25 -7.08 12.09
N PRO A 91 5.06 -6.74 13.38
CA PRO A 91 3.74 -6.76 14.02
C PRO A 91 2.70 -5.85 13.33
N ALA A 92 3.13 -4.70 12.81
CA ALA A 92 2.28 -3.78 12.06
C ALA A 92 1.72 -4.36 10.75
N PHE A 93 2.34 -5.44 10.24
CA PHE A 93 1.93 -6.09 8.99
C PHE A 93 0.85 -7.15 9.20
N ASN A 94 0.71 -7.69 10.42
CA ASN A 94 -0.27 -8.72 10.72
C ASN A 94 -1.71 -8.23 10.47
N ALA A 95 -1.98 -6.95 10.75
CA ALA A 95 -3.26 -6.32 10.44
C ALA A 95 -3.52 -6.13 8.93
N LEU A 96 -2.46 -6.15 8.10
CA LEU A 96 -2.53 -5.98 6.65
C LEU A 96 -2.51 -7.30 5.87
N GLN A 97 -2.28 -8.44 6.53
CA GLN A 97 -2.26 -9.76 5.87
C GLN A 97 -3.58 -10.05 5.16
N THR A 98 -4.70 -9.62 5.74
CA THR A 98 -6.05 -9.78 5.19
C THR A 98 -6.33 -8.84 4.02
N HIS A 99 -5.49 -7.82 3.79
CA HIS A 99 -5.75 -6.81 2.78
C HIS A 99 -5.34 -7.33 1.38
N PRO A 100 -6.21 -7.24 0.35
CA PRO A 100 -5.97 -7.85 -0.96
C PRO A 100 -4.75 -7.30 -1.72
N ARG A 101 -4.18 -6.17 -1.27
CA ARG A 101 -2.97 -5.58 -1.86
C ARG A 101 -1.66 -5.99 -1.17
N VAL A 102 -1.73 -6.83 -0.14
CA VAL A 102 -0.55 -7.31 0.61
C VAL A 102 0.51 -7.92 -0.30
N LEU A 103 0.09 -8.67 -1.33
CA LEU A 103 0.99 -9.31 -2.28
C LEU A 103 1.79 -8.34 -3.16
N ARG A 104 1.33 -7.09 -3.32
CA ARG A 104 2.12 -6.08 -4.03
C ARG A 104 3.35 -5.69 -3.22
N LEU A 105 3.26 -5.70 -1.90
CA LEU A 105 4.40 -5.44 -1.02
C LEU A 105 5.44 -6.55 -1.15
N VAL A 106 4.99 -7.80 -1.11
CA VAL A 106 5.84 -8.97 -1.33
C VAL A 106 6.53 -8.87 -2.70
N HIS A 107 5.78 -8.58 -3.76
CA HIS A 107 6.32 -8.52 -5.12
C HIS A 107 7.38 -7.40 -5.27
N TYR A 108 7.14 -6.23 -4.68
CA TYR A 108 8.01 -5.05 -4.83
C TYR A 108 8.93 -4.77 -3.64
N GLN A 109 9.11 -5.72 -2.74
CA GLN A 109 9.82 -5.51 -1.47
C GLN A 109 11.22 -4.93 -1.65
N GLN A 110 12.01 -5.41 -2.61
CA GLN A 110 13.36 -4.89 -2.86
C GLN A 110 13.35 -3.41 -3.26
N LYS A 111 12.34 -2.98 -4.01
CA LYS A 111 12.16 -1.57 -4.39
C LYS A 111 11.72 -0.73 -3.20
N ALA A 112 10.84 -1.28 -2.36
CA ALA A 112 10.42 -0.63 -1.12
C ALA A 112 11.61 -0.44 -0.16
N ARG A 113 12.47 -1.48 -0.03
CA ARG A 113 13.69 -1.45 0.78
C ARG A 113 14.71 -0.43 0.27
N ALA A 114 15.03 -0.46 -1.03
CA ALA A 114 15.92 0.53 -1.63
C ALA A 114 15.40 1.98 -1.45
N ARG A 115 14.08 2.18 -1.50
CA ARG A 115 13.46 3.48 -1.22
C ARG A 115 13.59 3.86 0.25
N LEU A 116 13.42 2.92 1.17
CA LEU A 116 13.62 3.16 2.60
C LEU A 116 15.08 3.52 2.91
N ASP A 117 16.03 2.79 2.35
CA ASP A 117 17.46 3.04 2.53
C ASP A 117 17.84 4.42 1.98
N TYR A 118 17.38 4.76 0.77
CA TYR A 118 17.55 6.10 0.19
C TYR A 118 16.99 7.23 1.09
N LEU A 119 15.83 7.01 1.72
CA LEU A 119 15.22 7.99 2.62
C LEU A 119 15.94 8.08 3.98
N ARG A 120 16.56 7.00 4.44
CA ARG A 120 17.42 6.98 5.63
C ARG A 120 18.68 7.80 5.41
N ASP A 121 19.31 7.66 4.24
CA ASP A 121 20.54 8.38 3.88
C ASP A 121 20.35 9.90 3.84
N ILE A 122 19.12 10.38 3.56
CA ILE A 122 18.79 11.82 3.49
C ILE A 122 18.56 12.45 4.89
N ARG A 123 18.73 11.70 5.99
CA ARG A 123 18.59 12.19 7.40
C ARG A 123 17.29 12.98 7.68
N ARG A 124 16.19 12.72 6.96
CA ARG A 124 14.85 13.28 7.27
C ARG A 124 13.91 12.17 7.70
N LEU A 125 14.22 11.61 8.86
CA LEU A 125 13.59 10.43 9.45
C LEU A 125 12.30 10.76 10.23
N ARG A 126 11.46 11.67 9.73
CA ARG A 126 10.20 12.02 10.40
C ARG A 126 8.92 11.56 9.72
N LEU A 127 8.93 11.15 8.44
CA LEU A 127 7.66 11.13 7.68
C LEU A 127 7.37 9.97 6.72
N ALA A 128 8.23 8.96 6.59
CA ALA A 128 8.08 7.96 5.51
C ALA A 128 7.68 6.54 5.95
N LEU A 129 7.47 6.30 7.25
CA LEU A 129 7.29 4.93 7.76
C LEU A 129 5.89 4.33 7.52
N PHE A 130 4.88 5.13 7.16
CA PHE A 130 3.58 4.62 6.67
C PHE A 130 3.39 4.75 5.14
N GLN A 131 4.12 5.67 4.48
CA GLN A 131 3.96 5.97 3.05
C GLN A 131 4.75 5.05 2.12
N SER A 132 5.72 4.29 2.64
CA SER A 132 6.50 3.35 1.82
C SER A 132 5.72 2.11 1.40
N ASN A 133 4.60 1.80 2.07
CA ASN A 133 3.92 0.52 1.91
C ASN A 133 2.49 0.58 1.30
N CYS A 134 1.75 1.68 1.39
CA CYS A 134 0.35 1.63 0.97
C CYS A 134 0.10 1.87 -0.53
N PHE A 135 0.94 2.63 -1.25
CA PHE A 135 0.65 2.94 -2.65
C PHE A 135 1.93 3.03 -3.47
N ILE A 136 2.31 1.91 -4.07
CA ILE A 136 3.10 1.89 -5.31
C ILE A 136 2.21 2.52 -6.37
N ASP A 137 2.19 3.85 -6.34
CA ASP A 137 1.42 4.69 -7.22
C ASP A 137 1.89 4.45 -8.66
N LYS A 138 0.98 4.68 -9.62
CA LYS A 138 1.26 4.59 -11.06
C LYS A 138 2.47 5.45 -11.48
N ALA A 139 2.88 6.42 -10.65
CA ALA A 139 4.09 7.21 -10.80
C ALA A 139 5.39 6.37 -10.81
N PHE A 140 5.53 5.36 -9.95
CA PHE A 140 6.76 4.54 -9.89
C PHE A 140 6.87 3.53 -11.05
N LYS A 141 5.72 3.13 -11.63
CA LYS A 141 5.71 2.28 -12.83
C LYS A 141 6.27 2.99 -14.07
N ARG A 142 6.25 4.33 -14.12
CA ARG A 142 6.72 5.10 -15.29
C ARG A 142 8.23 5.39 -15.30
N ARG A 143 8.90 5.31 -14.15
CA ARG A 143 10.34 5.62 -14.04
C ARG A 143 10.95 4.61 -13.08
N GLY A 144 11.54 3.55 -13.63
CA GLY A 144 12.23 2.54 -12.81
C GLY A 144 13.31 3.19 -11.95
N SER A 145 13.51 2.65 -10.74
CA SER A 145 14.63 2.78 -9.78
C SER A 145 15.24 4.15 -9.44
N ASN A 146 15.04 5.18 -10.25
CA ASN A 146 15.64 6.50 -10.12
C ASN A 146 14.55 7.50 -9.70
N PRO A 147 14.65 8.09 -8.49
CA PRO A 147 13.76 9.16 -8.08
C PRO A 147 13.93 10.34 -9.04
N GLY A 148 12.81 10.80 -9.63
CA GLY A 148 12.82 12.00 -10.46
C GLY A 148 13.11 13.27 -9.64
N PRO A 149 13.35 14.42 -10.28
CA PRO A 149 13.61 15.69 -9.60
C PRO A 149 12.52 16.06 -8.58
N LEU A 150 11.27 15.74 -8.91
CA LEU A 150 10.09 15.90 -8.06
C LEU A 150 10.13 14.97 -6.84
N ASP A 151 10.50 13.69 -7.00
CA ASP A 151 10.66 12.74 -5.87
C ASP A 151 11.72 13.24 -4.88
N LEU A 152 12.79 13.84 -5.38
CA LEU A 152 13.85 14.48 -4.59
C LEU A 152 13.31 15.69 -3.82
N GLN A 153 12.52 16.52 -4.49
CA GLN A 153 11.94 17.73 -3.90
C GLN A 153 10.92 17.40 -2.81
N TYR A 154 10.06 16.39 -3.02
CA TYR A 154 9.12 15.93 -1.99
C TYR A 154 9.79 15.17 -0.84
N ALA A 155 10.82 14.36 -1.12
CA ALA A 155 11.62 13.73 -0.07
C ALA A 155 12.41 14.77 0.74
N LYS A 156 12.88 15.84 0.08
CA LYS A 156 13.47 17.01 0.75
C LYS A 156 12.41 17.74 1.57
N GLU A 157 11.21 17.99 1.05
CA GLU A 157 10.14 18.75 1.71
C GLU A 157 9.35 17.94 2.76
N GLY A 158 9.46 16.61 2.77
CA GLY A 158 8.70 15.73 3.67
C GLY A 158 7.22 15.55 3.30
N ALA A 159 6.83 15.91 2.08
CA ALA A 159 5.43 15.99 1.67
C ALA A 159 4.82 14.61 1.32
N ASP A 160 3.62 14.34 1.84
CA ASP A 160 2.84 13.12 1.55
C ASP A 160 2.36 13.08 0.09
N ARG A 161 2.44 11.90 -0.53
CA ARG A 161 2.01 11.62 -1.92
C ARG A 161 0.56 11.16 -2.05
N THR A 162 -0.12 10.83 -0.96
CA THR A 162 -1.44 10.18 -0.99
C THR A 162 -2.56 11.08 -1.50
N ARG A 163 -2.26 12.36 -1.79
CA ARG A 163 -3.25 13.39 -2.16
C ARG A 163 -4.41 13.43 -1.15
N GLY A 164 -4.12 13.09 0.11
CA GLY A 164 -5.10 13.01 1.19
C GLY A 164 -6.03 11.80 1.15
N ARG A 165 -5.84 10.81 0.25
CA ARG A 165 -6.69 9.60 0.20
C ARG A 165 -6.63 8.79 1.50
N ASP A 166 -5.46 8.69 2.10
CA ASP A 166 -5.27 7.92 3.33
C ASP A 166 -5.95 8.63 4.51
N ILE A 167 -5.90 9.97 4.53
CA ILE A 167 -6.61 10.81 5.49
C ILE A 167 -8.12 10.64 5.33
N THR A 168 -8.65 10.73 4.10
CA THR A 168 -10.08 10.60 3.86
C THR A 168 -10.60 9.20 4.20
N GLY A 169 -9.85 8.14 3.87
CA GLY A 169 -10.21 6.76 4.19
C GLY A 169 -10.19 6.49 5.69
N TYR A 170 -9.17 6.95 6.40
CA TYR A 170 -9.09 6.83 7.86
C TYR A 170 -10.24 7.57 8.56
N LEU A 171 -10.50 8.82 8.18
CA LEU A 171 -11.57 9.61 8.78
C LEU A 171 -12.96 9.05 8.43
N SER A 172 -13.13 8.49 7.24
CA SER A 172 -14.36 7.81 6.83
C SER A 172 -14.67 6.62 7.74
N LEU A 173 -13.64 5.83 8.08
CA LEU A 173 -13.76 4.72 9.03
C LEU A 173 -14.07 5.21 10.46
N MET A 174 -13.41 6.26 10.93
CA MET A 174 -13.52 6.72 12.33
C MET A 174 -14.78 7.55 12.62
N LEU A 175 -15.21 8.35 11.65
CA LEU A 175 -16.38 9.23 11.77
C LEU A 175 -17.65 8.61 11.16
N GLY A 176 -17.54 7.54 10.38
CA GLY A 176 -18.67 6.90 9.70
C GLY A 176 -19.24 7.71 8.53
N LEU A 177 -18.45 8.64 7.97
CA LEU A 177 -18.85 9.56 6.90
C LEU A 177 -18.28 9.13 5.55
N PRO A 178 -18.92 9.43 4.41
CA PRO A 178 -18.38 9.08 3.11
C PRO A 178 -17.12 9.90 2.77
N GLU A 179 -16.12 9.25 2.14
CA GLU A 179 -14.84 9.89 1.79
C GLU A 179 -14.99 11.18 0.96
N ILE A 180 -16.06 11.28 0.16
CA ILE A 180 -16.33 12.42 -0.72
C ILE A 180 -16.63 13.69 0.10
N GLU A 181 -17.44 13.58 1.14
CA GLU A 181 -17.81 14.71 2.01
C GLU A 181 -16.60 15.21 2.79
N ILE A 182 -15.84 14.27 3.35
CA ILE A 182 -14.58 14.57 4.05
C ILE A 182 -13.64 15.32 3.12
N ARG A 183 -13.47 14.84 1.89
CA ARG A 183 -12.59 15.48 0.93
C ARG A 183 -13.03 16.91 0.58
N GLN A 184 -14.33 17.14 0.42
CA GLN A 184 -14.88 18.46 0.11
C GLN A 184 -14.61 19.46 1.23
N GLU A 185 -14.78 19.04 2.49
CA GLU A 185 -14.47 19.90 3.62
C GLU A 185 -12.98 20.23 3.69
N PHE A 186 -12.10 19.22 3.63
CA PHE A 186 -10.66 19.46 3.70
C PHE A 186 -10.08 20.27 2.54
N HIS A 187 -10.75 20.33 1.38
CA HIS A 187 -10.35 21.18 0.26
C HIS A 187 -10.29 22.68 0.62
N ARG A 188 -10.96 23.12 1.69
CA ARG A 188 -10.86 24.50 2.20
C ARG A 188 -9.49 24.83 2.78
N HIS A 189 -8.68 23.83 3.15
CA HIS A 189 -7.34 24.03 3.70
C HIS A 189 -6.25 23.76 2.66
N PRO A 190 -5.46 24.76 2.20
CA PRO A 190 -4.58 24.63 1.02
C PRO A 190 -3.57 23.48 1.06
N TYR A 191 -3.12 23.06 2.25
CA TYR A 191 -2.03 22.09 2.43
C TYR A 191 -2.48 20.78 3.10
N TRP A 192 -3.78 20.50 3.16
CA TRP A 192 -4.30 19.36 3.90
C TRP A 192 -3.77 18.00 3.43
N CYS A 193 -3.50 17.88 2.13
CA CYS A 193 -3.03 16.65 1.50
C CYS A 193 -1.54 16.37 1.72
N HIS A 194 -0.79 17.32 2.28
CA HIS A 194 0.62 17.18 2.61
C HIS A 194 0.86 16.77 4.06
N ILE A 195 -0.22 16.65 4.82
CA ILE A 195 -0.14 16.46 6.26
C ILE A 195 -0.13 14.98 6.60
N PRO A 196 0.70 14.56 7.57
CA PRO A 196 0.93 13.16 7.82
C PRO A 196 -0.29 12.53 8.49
N LEU A 197 -0.70 11.33 8.03
CA LEU A 197 -1.84 10.63 8.63
C LEU A 197 -1.71 10.43 10.14
N HIS A 198 -0.52 10.08 10.64
CA HIS A 198 -0.32 9.85 12.08
C HIS A 198 -0.64 11.10 12.91
N LEU A 199 -0.40 12.31 12.38
CA LEU A 199 -0.71 13.56 13.07
C LEU A 199 -2.23 13.76 13.15
N VAL A 200 -2.94 13.45 12.06
CA VAL A 200 -4.42 13.48 12.03
C VAL A 200 -5.00 12.47 13.01
N GLN A 201 -4.47 11.24 13.02
CA GLN A 201 -4.86 10.18 13.94
C GLN A 201 -4.63 10.59 15.40
N ASP A 202 -3.44 11.10 15.70
CA ASP A 202 -3.04 11.55 17.03
C ASP A 202 -3.94 12.67 17.55
N THR A 203 -4.23 13.67 16.72
CA THR A 203 -5.12 14.78 17.08
C THR A 203 -6.56 14.32 17.25
N LEU A 204 -7.03 13.38 16.41
CA LEU A 204 -8.37 12.80 16.54
C LEU A 204 -8.52 12.02 17.86
N HIS A 205 -7.57 11.14 18.17
CA HIS A 205 -7.58 10.40 19.43
C HIS A 205 -7.55 11.33 20.63
N TYR A 206 -6.70 12.36 20.61
CA TYR A 206 -6.62 13.35 21.67
C TYR A 206 -7.95 14.09 21.91
N LEU A 207 -8.65 14.50 20.85
CA LEU A 207 -9.96 15.15 20.98
C LEU A 207 -11.01 14.21 21.54
N LEU A 208 -11.00 12.93 21.14
CA LEU A 208 -11.92 11.93 21.68
C LEU A 208 -11.62 11.61 23.15
N GLU A 209 -10.35 11.55 23.55
CA GLU A 209 -9.91 11.38 24.95
C GLU A 209 -10.34 12.57 25.83
N LEU A 210 -10.36 13.78 25.29
CA LEU A 210 -10.89 14.97 25.96
C LEU A 210 -12.42 14.99 26.09
N GLY A 211 -13.12 14.01 25.52
CA GLY A 211 -14.59 13.88 25.62
C GLY A 211 -15.37 14.64 24.55
N TYR A 212 -14.71 15.15 23.49
CA TYR A 212 -15.42 15.72 22.35
C TYR A 212 -16.17 14.64 21.58
N THR A 213 -17.41 14.93 21.18
CA THR A 213 -18.19 14.00 20.36
C THR A 213 -17.71 14.01 18.91
N ARG A 214 -17.97 12.92 18.17
CA ARG A 214 -17.62 12.82 16.74
C ARG A 214 -18.22 13.96 15.92
N ASP A 215 -19.44 14.39 16.24
CA ASP A 215 -20.12 15.50 15.55
C ASP A 215 -19.45 16.86 15.81
N GLN A 216 -18.95 17.08 17.02
CA GLN A 216 -18.19 18.28 17.38
C GLN A 216 -16.85 18.33 16.65
N VAL A 217 -16.18 17.19 16.54
CA VAL A 217 -14.94 17.06 15.77
C VAL A 217 -15.20 17.26 14.28
N TRP A 218 -16.29 16.72 13.75
CA TRP A 218 -16.68 16.90 12.35
C TRP A 218 -16.98 18.38 12.03
N SER A 219 -17.71 19.06 12.91
CA SER A 219 -18.00 20.50 12.77
C SER A 219 -16.73 21.35 12.70
N ASN A 220 -15.61 20.84 13.24
CA ASN A 220 -14.31 21.50 13.26
C ASN A 220 -13.20 20.62 12.69
N VAL A 221 -13.48 19.89 11.59
CA VAL A 221 -12.59 18.85 11.07
C VAL A 221 -11.20 19.35 10.68
N HIS A 222 -11.08 20.64 10.36
CA HIS A 222 -9.80 21.32 10.09
C HIS A 222 -8.84 21.35 11.27
N LEU A 223 -9.32 21.19 12.52
CA LEU A 223 -8.44 21.12 13.70
C LEU A 223 -7.51 19.90 13.66
N LEU A 224 -7.95 18.82 13.02
CA LEU A 224 -7.18 17.59 12.87
C LEU A 224 -5.89 17.77 12.06
N VAL A 225 -5.82 18.86 11.30
CA VAL A 225 -4.72 19.24 10.42
C VAL A 225 -3.58 19.93 11.18
N TYR A 226 -3.85 20.40 12.40
CA TYR A 226 -2.87 21.15 13.20
C TYR A 226 -2.16 20.24 14.22
N PRO A 227 -0.83 20.42 14.43
CA PRO A 227 -0.10 19.70 15.46
C PRO A 227 -0.63 20.03 16.87
N ARG A 228 -0.53 19.06 17.78
CA ARG A 228 -0.99 19.16 19.18
C ARG A 228 -0.53 20.43 19.92
N LEU A 229 0.62 20.99 19.55
CA LEU A 229 1.19 22.22 20.14
C LEU A 229 0.38 23.48 19.82
N THR A 230 -0.41 23.49 18.75
CA THR A 230 -1.16 24.67 18.30
C THR A 230 -2.63 24.61 18.70
N THR A 231 -3.19 23.40 18.87
CA THR A 231 -4.60 23.19 19.25
C THR A 231 -4.86 23.53 20.72
N THR A 232 -3.89 23.30 21.62
CA THR A 232 -3.97 23.70 23.03
C THR A 232 -4.10 25.22 23.21
N ALA A 233 -3.42 26.01 22.39
CA ALA A 233 -3.49 27.47 22.46
C ALA A 233 -4.89 28.01 22.11
N LYS A 234 -5.62 27.36 21.19
CA LYS A 234 -6.97 27.77 20.78
C LYS A 234 -8.07 27.25 21.70
N SER A 235 -7.93 26.04 22.26
CA SER A 235 -8.90 25.52 23.24
C SER A 235 -8.88 26.29 24.56
N ILE A 236 -7.75 26.88 24.96
CA ILE A 236 -7.67 27.80 26.11
C ILE A 236 -8.43 29.10 25.85
N THR A 237 -8.43 29.62 24.62
CA THR A 237 -9.15 30.87 24.30
C THR A 237 -10.66 30.71 24.31
N ILE A 238 -11.17 29.54 23.90
CA ILE A 238 -12.62 29.25 23.88
C ILE A 238 -13.17 29.04 25.30
N ASN A 239 -12.37 28.50 26.21
CA ASN A 239 -12.78 28.27 27.61
C ASN A 239 -12.69 29.53 28.51
N HIS A 240 -12.13 30.64 28.02
CA HIS A 240 -12.08 31.92 28.75
C HIS A 240 -13.10 32.97 28.27
N THR A 241 -14.00 32.60 27.35
CA THR A 241 -15.08 33.48 26.86
C THR A 241 -16.47 32.86 27.02
N ARG A 242 -16.70 32.20 28.17
CA ARG A 242 -18.04 31.94 28.71
C ARG A 242 -18.07 32.24 30.19
#